data_AF-A0A931QMY9-F1
#
_entry.id   AF-A0A931QMY9-F1
#
_cell.length_a   1.000
_cell.length_b   1.000
_cell.length_c   1.000
_cell.angle_alpha   90.00
_cell.angle_beta   90.00
_cell.angle_gamma   90.00
#
_symmetry.space_group_name_H-M   'P 1'
#
loop_
_entity.id
_entity.type
_entity.pdbx_description
1 polymer ?
#
loop_
_entity_poly.entity_id
_entity_poly.type
_entity_poly.pdbx_seq_one_letter_code
_entity_poly.pdbx_strand_id
1 'polypeptide(L)'
;MVLDFDNSLSVHLVLRQGDHYDRVFIVKKNGVSFDWVNVTEIILEVKETKKSTEKIIELKLSTGEIEISPGQMTWHIPSSKTDIKAGEYKSIELLIVYSNTKPKLWFDGKCTVMTRGIKLG
;
A
#
# COMPACT_ATOMS: atom_id res chain seq x y z
N MET A 1 -7.11 4.06 8.68
CA MET A 1 -7.03 2.60 8.38
C MET A 1 -6.00 1.99 9.33
N VAL A 2 -6.12 0.73 9.75
CA VAL A 2 -5.09 0.10 10.61
C VAL A 2 -4.30 -0.90 9.78
N LEU A 3 -2.98 -0.75 9.76
CA LEU A 3 -2.03 -1.77 9.34
C LEU A 3 -1.60 -2.52 10.61
N ASP A 4 -2.31 -3.60 10.91
CA ASP A 4 -2.03 -4.51 12.02
C ASP A 4 -1.23 -5.70 11.49
N PHE A 5 -0.12 -6.02 12.17
CA PHE A 5 0.91 -6.93 11.69
C PHE A 5 0.71 -8.35 12.20
N ASP A 6 0.01 -8.48 13.31
CA ASP A 6 -0.18 -9.76 14.01
C ASP A 6 -1.49 -10.40 13.60
N ASN A 7 -2.44 -9.57 13.18
CA ASN A 7 -3.71 -9.99 12.63
C ASN A 7 -3.79 -9.51 11.18
N SER A 8 -3.94 -10.44 10.23
CA SER A 8 -4.35 -10.10 8.87
C SER A 8 -5.78 -9.57 8.92
N LEU A 9 -5.95 -8.30 9.29
CA LEU A 9 -7.21 -7.62 9.08
C LEU A 9 -7.37 -7.50 7.56
N SER A 10 -8.60 -7.69 7.08
CA SER A 10 -8.96 -7.28 5.72
C SER A 10 -8.77 -5.77 5.64
N VAL A 11 -7.55 -5.35 5.33
CA VAL A 11 -7.27 -3.96 4.97
C VAL A 11 -8.18 -3.70 3.78
N HIS A 12 -8.91 -2.60 3.78
CA HIS A 12 -9.66 -2.14 2.61
C HIS A 12 -8.94 -0.91 2.05
N LEU A 13 -7.82 -1.14 1.37
CA LEU A 13 -7.11 -0.13 0.61
C LEU A 13 -7.96 0.25 -0.59
N VAL A 14 -8.56 1.44 -0.53
CA VAL A 14 -9.37 2.03 -1.60
C VAL A 14 -8.50 3.00 -2.39
N LEU A 15 -7.91 2.63 -3.54
CA LEU A 15 -7.33 3.61 -4.47
C LEU A 15 -8.40 4.03 -5.49
N ARG A 16 -8.61 5.33 -5.74
CA ARG A 16 -9.50 5.78 -6.82
C ARG A 16 -8.69 6.36 -7.96
N GLN A 17 -9.24 6.29 -9.17
CA GLN A 17 -8.64 6.97 -10.31
C GLN A 17 -8.64 8.48 -10.07
N GLY A 18 -7.49 9.15 -10.19
CA GLY A 18 -7.35 10.60 -9.93
C GLY A 18 -7.49 11.02 -8.46
N ASP A 19 -7.50 10.04 -7.54
CA ASP A 19 -7.40 10.26 -6.11
C ASP A 19 -6.06 10.95 -5.78
N HIS A 20 -6.07 11.98 -4.95
CA HIS A 20 -4.87 12.73 -4.59
C HIS A 20 -4.85 13.14 -3.11
N TYR A 21 -5.58 12.42 -2.26
CA TYR A 21 -5.63 12.71 -0.84
C TYR A 21 -4.73 11.79 -0.04
N ASP A 22 -4.19 12.37 1.03
CA ASP A 22 -3.35 11.69 2.00
C ASP A 22 -4.09 10.50 2.60
N ARG A 23 -3.40 9.37 2.67
CA ARG A 23 -3.90 8.15 3.32
C ARG A 23 -3.17 7.94 4.62
N VAL A 24 -3.92 8.01 5.71
CA VAL A 24 -3.41 7.80 7.07
C VAL A 24 -3.64 6.37 7.52
N PHE A 25 -2.54 5.73 7.93
CA PHE A 25 -2.47 4.37 8.44
C PHE A 25 -1.98 4.41 9.88
N ILE A 26 -2.71 3.75 10.78
CA ILE A 26 -2.25 3.44 12.14
C ILE A 26 -1.42 2.16 12.03
N VAL A 27 -0.20 2.18 12.54
CA VAL A 27 0.76 1.07 12.43
C VAL A 27 0.86 0.39 13.78
N LYS A 28 0.57 -0.92 13.85
CA LYS A 28 0.61 -1.70 15.10
C LYS A 28 1.37 -3.01 14.97
N LYS A 29 2.24 -3.32 15.93
CA LYS A 29 2.95 -4.60 16.03
C LYS A 29 2.82 -5.15 17.45
N ASN A 30 2.55 -6.44 17.59
CA ASN A 30 2.08 -7.09 18.81
C ASN A 30 0.93 -6.33 19.51
N GLY A 31 -0.01 -5.77 18.75
CA GLY A 31 -1.11 -4.95 19.25
C GLY A 31 -0.72 -3.57 19.80
N VAL A 32 0.56 -3.19 19.74
CA VAL A 32 1.10 -1.92 20.23
C VAL A 32 1.45 -0.99 19.08
N SER A 33 1.31 0.33 19.26
CA SER A 33 1.77 1.32 18.26
C SER A 33 3.23 1.09 17.91
N PHE A 34 3.54 1.08 16.62
CA PHE A 34 4.88 0.76 16.13
C PHE A 34 5.35 1.79 15.11
N ASP A 35 6.59 2.25 15.27
CA ASP A 35 7.18 3.28 14.43
C ASP A 35 8.05 2.63 13.36
N TRP A 36 7.73 2.91 12.11
CA TRP A 36 8.49 2.42 10.96
C TRP A 36 9.69 3.31 10.65
N VAL A 37 10.67 3.28 11.56
CA VAL A 37 11.94 3.97 11.36
C VAL A 37 12.68 3.40 10.13
N ASN A 38 13.31 4.29 9.37
CA ASN A 38 14.13 3.97 8.18
C ASN A 38 13.37 3.40 6.96
N VAL A 39 12.05 3.54 6.88
CA VAL A 39 11.35 3.25 5.62
C VAL A 39 11.65 4.35 4.61
N THR A 40 12.13 3.95 3.44
CA THR A 40 12.51 4.87 2.36
C THR A 40 11.51 4.86 1.21
N GLU A 41 10.82 3.73 1.02
CA GLU A 41 9.86 3.54 -0.06
C GLU A 41 8.76 2.54 0.34
N ILE A 42 7.55 2.82 -0.13
CA ILE A 42 6.40 1.93 -0.10
C ILE A 42 6.07 1.60 -1.56
N ILE A 43 5.98 0.31 -1.88
CA ILE A 43 5.59 -0.15 -3.22
C ILE A 43 4.32 -0.96 -3.09
N LEU A 44 3.29 -0.56 -3.81
CA LEU A 44 2.09 -1.34 -4.00
C LEU A 44 2.07 -1.87 -5.43
N GLU A 45 2.13 -3.19 -5.57
CA GLU A 45 2.10 -3.88 -6.85
C GLU A 45 0.77 -4.60 -7.01
N VAL A 46 0.14 -4.44 -8.17
CA VAL A 46 -1.02 -5.24 -8.56
C VAL A 46 -0.65 -6.07 -9.76
N LYS A 47 -0.92 -7.36 -9.67
CA LYS A 47 -0.58 -8.37 -10.68
C LYS A 47 -1.83 -9.16 -11.03
N GLU A 48 -1.86 -9.73 -12.23
CA GLU A 48 -2.96 -10.61 -12.63
C GLU A 48 -3.05 -11.83 -11.70
N THR A 49 -1.89 -12.38 -11.34
CA THR A 49 -1.73 -13.49 -10.41
C THR A 49 -0.46 -13.31 -9.57
N LYS A 50 -0.34 -14.01 -8.44
CA LYS A 50 0.88 -13.98 -7.59
C LYS A 50 2.16 -14.44 -8.31
N LYS A 51 2.02 -15.23 -9.39
CA LYS A 51 3.16 -15.75 -10.17
C LYS A 51 3.53 -14.84 -11.34
N SER A 52 2.71 -13.85 -11.66
CA SER A 52 2.97 -12.93 -12.76
C SER A 52 4.14 -12.02 -12.40
N THR A 53 5.10 -11.88 -13.32
CA THR A 53 6.19 -10.91 -13.19
C THR A 53 5.76 -9.52 -13.67
N GLU A 54 4.78 -9.48 -14.58
CA GLU A 54 4.19 -8.24 -15.09
C GLU A 54 3.29 -7.59 -14.03
N LYS A 55 3.54 -6.30 -13.80
CA LYS A 55 2.78 -5.47 -12.86
C LYS A 55 1.78 -4.66 -13.66
N ILE A 56 0.50 -4.91 -13.41
CA ILE A 56 -0.59 -4.13 -14.01
C ILE A 56 -0.61 -2.73 -13.41
N ILE A 57 -0.28 -2.64 -12.12
CA ILE A 57 -0.17 -1.38 -11.38
C ILE A 57 1.08 -1.46 -10.53
N GLU A 58 1.86 -0.39 -10.53
CA GLU A 58 2.97 -0.20 -9.62
C GLU A 58 2.89 1.22 -9.06
N LEU A 59 2.40 1.34 -7.83
CA LEU A 59 2.41 2.60 -7.08
C LEU A 59 3.64 2.59 -6.17
N LYS A 60 4.64 3.41 -6.50
CA LYS A 60 5.80 3.66 -5.64
C LYS A 60 5.66 4.99 -4.95
N LEU A 61 5.69 5.00 -3.62
CA LEU A 61 5.79 6.21 -2.82
C LEU A 61 7.20 6.26 -2.24
N SER A 62 7.93 7.32 -2.53
CA SER A 62 9.31 7.48 -2.09
C SER A 62 9.42 8.53 -0.98
N THR A 63 10.66 8.82 -0.54
CA THR A 63 10.93 9.85 0.45
C THR A 63 10.34 11.21 0.00
N GLY A 64 9.56 11.85 0.86
CA GLY A 64 8.78 13.06 0.54
C GLY A 64 7.31 12.79 0.21
N GLU A 65 6.96 11.55 -0.13
CA GLU A 65 5.57 11.08 -0.32
C GLU A 65 5.10 10.20 0.84
N ILE A 66 5.98 9.93 1.80
CA ILE A 66 5.72 9.16 3.01
C ILE A 66 6.11 10.00 4.19
N GLU A 67 5.17 10.22 5.10
CA GLU A 67 5.42 10.80 6.41
C GLU A 67 5.23 9.72 7.48
N ILE A 68 6.16 9.65 8.42
CA ILE A 68 6.16 8.65 9.50
C ILE A 68 6.18 9.39 10.82
N SER A 69 5.18 9.10 11.65
CA SER A 69 5.04 9.64 13.00
C SER A 69 4.81 8.49 13.98
N PRO A 70 4.92 8.72 15.30
CA PRO A 70 4.73 7.65 16.26
C PRO A 70 3.37 6.95 16.13
N GLY A 71 3.38 5.65 15.83
CA GLY A 71 2.19 4.81 15.59
C GLY A 71 1.40 5.13 14.31
N GLN A 72 1.91 6.01 13.43
CA GLN A 72 1.21 6.47 12.24
C GLN A 72 2.12 6.57 11.02
N MET A 73 1.56 6.24 9.87
CA MET A 73 2.16 6.49 8.57
C MET A 73 1.15 7.19 7.66
N THR A 74 1.56 8.30 7.05
CA THR A 74 0.78 9.03 6.05
C THR A 74 1.41 8.82 4.68
N TRP A 75 0.58 8.44 3.71
CA TRP A 75 0.96 8.32 2.30
C TRP A 75 0.38 9.50 1.54
N HIS A 76 1.25 10.36 1.01
CA HIS A 76 0.89 11.43 0.09
C HIS A 76 0.86 10.85 -1.32
N ILE A 77 -0.33 10.57 -1.84
CA ILE A 77 -0.48 9.93 -3.15
C ILE A 77 -0.72 11.02 -4.19
N PRO A 78 0.24 11.35 -5.07
CA PRO A 78 0.04 12.38 -6.08
C PRO A 78 -0.88 11.91 -7.21
N SER A 79 -1.58 12.84 -7.85
CA SER A 79 -2.49 12.56 -8.98
C SER A 79 -1.81 11.85 -10.15
N SER A 80 -0.51 12.09 -10.36
CA SER A 80 0.30 11.44 -11.41
C SER A 80 0.48 9.92 -11.19
N LYS A 81 0.21 9.42 -9.98
CA LYS A 81 0.37 8.01 -9.62
C LYS A 81 -0.97 7.28 -9.39
N THR A 82 -2.10 7.96 -9.62
CA THR A 82 -3.44 7.39 -9.41
C THR A 82 -4.26 7.21 -10.67
N ASP A 83 -3.67 7.35 -11.86
CA ASP A 83 -4.37 7.00 -13.11
C ASP A 83 -4.36 5.47 -13.34
N ILE A 84 -5.21 4.78 -12.58
CA ILE A 84 -5.27 3.33 -12.53
C ILE A 84 -6.56 2.86 -13.23
N LYS A 85 -6.43 1.92 -14.17
CA LYS A 85 -7.59 1.31 -14.84
C LYS A 85 -8.44 0.53 -13.84
N ALA A 86 -9.76 0.69 -13.92
CA ALA A 86 -10.69 -0.10 -13.14
C ALA A 86 -10.71 -1.58 -13.59
N GLY A 87 -10.81 -2.51 -12.65
CA GLY A 87 -10.84 -3.96 -12.87
C GLY A 87 -10.71 -4.78 -11.58
N GLU A 88 -11.00 -6.07 -11.65
CA GLU A 88 -10.69 -7.04 -10.60
C GLU A 88 -9.28 -7.59 -10.79
N TYR A 89 -8.49 -7.64 -9.71
CA TYR A 89 -7.13 -8.13 -9.73
C TYR A 89 -6.92 -9.17 -8.63
N LYS A 90 -6.38 -10.33 -9.03
CA LYS A 90 -6.26 -11.48 -8.13
C LYS A 90 -5.02 -11.42 -7.24
N SER A 91 -4.17 -10.40 -7.40
CA SER A 91 -2.96 -10.23 -6.61
C SER A 91 -2.69 -8.75 -6.38
N ILE A 92 -2.66 -8.34 -5.11
CA ILE A 92 -2.09 -7.09 -4.64
C ILE A 92 -0.99 -7.42 -3.64
N GLU A 93 0.14 -6.74 -3.73
CA GLU A 93 1.31 -6.92 -2.87
C GLU A 93 1.76 -5.55 -2.36
N LEU A 94 1.94 -5.44 -1.05
CA LEU A 94 2.53 -4.27 -0.41
C LEU A 94 3.94 -4.62 0.02
N LEU A 95 4.92 -3.98 -0.61
CA LEU A 95 6.33 -4.13 -0.32
C LEU A 95 6.84 -2.87 0.37
N ILE A 96 7.70 -3.08 1.36
CA ILE A 96 8.25 -2.02 2.19
C ILE A 96 9.75 -2.06 2.05
N VAL A 97 10.34 -0.93 1.69
CA VAL A 97 11.79 -0.79 1.52
C VAL A 97 12.34 0.00 2.69
N TYR A 98 13.26 -0.61 3.42
CA TYR A 98 14.04 0.07 4.45
C TYR A 98 15.40 0.47 3.90
N SER A 99 15.99 1.53 4.43
CA SER A 99 17.34 2.00 4.08
C SER A 99 18.33 0.83 3.99
N ASN A 100 19.04 0.71 2.87
CA ASN A 100 20.06 -0.31 2.63
C ASN A 100 19.56 -1.76 2.68
N THR A 101 18.26 -2.01 2.46
CA THR A 101 17.69 -3.35 2.41
C THR A 101 16.90 -3.61 1.14
N LYS A 102 16.70 -4.89 0.83
CA LYS A 102 15.79 -5.29 -0.25
C LYS A 102 14.33 -5.06 0.17
N PRO A 103 13.42 -4.80 -0.78
CA PRO A 103 12.00 -4.72 -0.49
C PRO A 103 11.50 -5.97 0.24
N LYS A 104 10.75 -5.77 1.32
CA LYS A 104 10.14 -6.86 2.10
C LYS A 104 8.65 -6.90 1.82
N LEU A 105 8.16 -8.06 1.37
CA LEU A 105 6.73 -8.30 1.24
C LEU A 105 6.08 -8.27 2.61
N TRP A 106 5.07 -7.43 2.73
CA TRP A 106 4.43 -7.13 4.00
C TRP A 106 2.95 -7.51 4.00
N PHE A 107 2.26 -7.32 2.88
CA PHE A 107 0.90 -7.81 2.68
C PHE A 107 0.77 -8.40 1.28
N ASP A 108 -0.02 -9.46 1.16
CA ASP A 108 -0.51 -9.95 -0.12
C ASP A 108 -2.02 -10.26 -0.05
N GLY A 109 -2.74 -10.12 -1.16
CA GLY A 109 -4.19 -10.31 -1.18
C GLY A 109 -4.82 -10.16 -2.56
N LYS A 110 -6.13 -9.89 -2.60
CA LYS A 110 -6.88 -9.54 -3.82
C LYS A 110 -7.38 -8.09 -3.73
N CYS A 111 -7.56 -7.43 -4.87
CA CYS A 111 -8.13 -6.09 -4.90
C CYS A 111 -9.04 -5.88 -6.10
N THR A 112 -10.07 -5.05 -5.96
CA THR A 112 -10.90 -4.59 -7.08
C THR A 112 -10.75 -3.10 -7.24
N VAL A 113 -10.12 -2.60 -8.30
CA VAL A 113 -10.13 -1.16 -8.64
C VAL A 113 -11.44 -0.81 -9.29
N MET A 114 -12.23 0.07 -8.69
CA MET A 114 -13.42 0.63 -9.32
C MET A 114 -13.10 2.04 -9.83
N THR A 115 -13.84 2.50 -10.84
CA THR A 115 -13.76 3.87 -11.37
C THR A 115 -14.01 4.94 -10.28
N ARG A 116 -14.63 4.55 -9.15
CA ARG A 116 -14.86 5.37 -7.96
C ARG A 116 -14.21 4.80 -6.68
N GLY A 117 -13.22 3.91 -6.81
CA GLY A 117 -12.34 3.45 -5.72
C GLY A 117 -12.07 1.95 -5.63
N ILE A 118 -11.02 1.50 -4.92
CA ILE A 118 -10.77 0.07 -4.73
C ILE A 118 -11.67 -0.53 -3.64
N LYS A 119 -12.23 -1.72 -3.84
CA LYS A 119 -12.78 -2.57 -2.76
C LYS A 119 -11.83 -3.75 -2.56
N LEU A 120 -11.27 -3.91 -1.35
CA LEU A 120 -10.54 -5.14 -1.01
C LEU A 120 -11.52 -6.22 -0.54
N GLY A 121 -11.20 -7.47 -0.82
CA GLY A 121 -11.95 -8.66 -0.43
C GLY A 121 -11.01 -9.81 -0.09
#